data_AF-A0A9X3LYS1-F1
#
_entry.id   AF-A0A9X3LYS1-F1
#
_cell.length_a   1.000
_cell.length_b   1.000
_cell.length_c   1.000
_cell.angle_alpha   90.00
_cell.angle_beta   90.00
_cell.angle_gamma   90.00
#
_symmetry.space_group_name_H-M   'P 1'
#
loop_
_entity.id
_entity.type
_entity.pdbx_description
1 polymer ?
#
loop_
_entity_poly.entity_id
_entity_poly.type
_entity_poly.pdbx_seq_one_letter_code
_entity_poly.pdbx_strand_id
1 'polypeptide(L)'
;MKKLLPLLVLSTLIFTGCSNADTQQEESKTVNVAGQDWECQPVPDETMQRIIGGDKWDDGAHATVDKAVMVQGEDNNFIAANITWEGEDEPFAADFTTPKDGSGPITSANPGTAELFNWPETPGGPYDGTNAAKECLG
;
A
#
# COMPACT_ATOMS: atom_id res chain seq x y z
N MET A 1 -17.46 53.29 -48.81
CA MET A 1 -18.83 53.11 -48.28
C MET A 1 -19.39 51.76 -48.71
N LYS A 2 -19.44 50.79 -47.79
CA LYS A 2 -20.53 49.83 -47.55
C LYS A 2 -20.03 48.83 -46.50
N LYS A 3 -20.77 48.75 -45.41
CA LYS A 3 -20.53 47.93 -44.21
C LYS A 3 -21.29 46.59 -44.32
N LEU A 4 -21.01 45.71 -43.34
CA LEU A 4 -21.84 44.61 -42.77
C LEU A 4 -21.58 43.23 -43.42
N LEU A 5 -21.37 42.10 -42.72
CA LEU A 5 -21.50 41.69 -41.30
C LEU A 5 -20.58 40.43 -41.04
N PRO A 6 -20.53 39.80 -39.84
CA PRO A 6 -19.33 39.20 -39.25
C PRO A 6 -19.31 37.67 -39.33
N LEU A 7 -18.13 37.05 -39.19
CA LEU A 7 -18.03 35.68 -38.73
C LEU A 7 -17.66 35.68 -37.25
N LEU A 8 -18.60 35.23 -36.42
CA LEU A 8 -18.30 34.69 -35.09
C LEU A 8 -17.33 33.52 -35.27
N VAL A 9 -16.15 33.61 -34.70
CA VAL A 9 -15.34 32.43 -34.39
C VAL A 9 -15.43 32.24 -32.89
N LEU A 10 -16.28 31.28 -32.52
CA LEU A 10 -16.45 30.77 -31.17
C LEU A 10 -15.18 29.97 -30.83
N SER A 11 -14.18 30.60 -30.19
CA SER A 11 -13.03 29.86 -29.66
C SER A 11 -13.47 29.13 -28.39
N THR A 12 -13.77 27.85 -28.54
CA THR A 12 -13.98 26.91 -27.45
C THR A 12 -12.73 26.84 -26.59
N LEU A 13 -12.79 27.39 -25.37
CA LEU A 13 -11.85 27.09 -24.30
C LEU A 13 -12.03 25.63 -23.90
N ILE A 14 -11.15 24.75 -24.37
CA ILE A 14 -11.02 23.40 -23.82
C ILE A 14 -10.20 23.53 -22.53
N PHE A 15 -10.90 23.79 -21.42
CA PHE A 15 -10.39 23.42 -20.11
C PHE A 15 -10.49 21.90 -19.99
N THR A 16 -9.46 21.17 -20.40
CA THR A 16 -9.22 19.82 -19.88
C THR A 16 -8.71 19.96 -18.46
N GLY A 17 -9.64 20.25 -17.55
CA GLY A 17 -9.50 19.90 -16.15
C GLY A 17 -9.72 18.39 -15.97
N CYS A 18 -9.24 17.92 -14.82
CA CYS A 18 -9.40 16.57 -14.25
C CYS A 18 -8.21 15.62 -14.47
N SER A 19 -7.16 15.86 -13.69
CA SER A 19 -6.74 14.83 -12.73
C SER A 19 -6.25 15.55 -11.49
N ASN A 20 -7.20 15.89 -10.60
CA ASN A 20 -6.88 15.93 -9.18
C ASN A 20 -6.48 14.50 -8.82
N ALA A 21 -5.20 14.17 -8.95
CA ALA A 21 -4.61 13.24 -8.01
C ALA A 21 -4.58 14.01 -6.69
N ASP A 22 -5.70 14.01 -5.98
CA ASP A 22 -5.67 14.08 -4.53
C ASP A 22 -4.90 12.81 -4.09
N THR A 23 -3.58 12.82 -4.24
CA THR A 23 -2.73 12.13 -3.29
C THR A 23 -3.08 12.80 -1.97
N GLN A 24 -4.03 12.21 -1.26
CA GLN A 24 -4.16 12.40 0.17
C GLN A 24 -2.78 12.03 0.72
N GLN A 25 -1.94 13.06 0.86
CA GLN A 25 -0.75 12.98 1.66
C GLN A 25 -1.29 12.84 3.08
N GLU A 26 -1.56 11.60 3.47
CA GLU A 26 -1.91 11.22 4.83
C GLU A 26 -0.84 11.90 5.71
N GLU A 27 -1.26 12.80 6.60
CA GLU A 27 -0.35 13.44 7.56
C GLU A 27 0.49 12.34 8.20
N SER A 28 1.82 12.48 8.20
CA SER A 28 2.65 11.40 8.75
C SER A 28 2.34 11.23 10.23
N LYS A 29 1.64 10.13 10.53
CA LYS A 29 1.24 9.73 11.86
C LYS A 29 2.45 9.07 12.52
N THR A 30 2.64 9.31 13.81
CA THR A 30 3.62 8.58 14.61
C THR A 30 2.89 7.74 15.64
N VAL A 31 3.36 6.52 15.89
CA VAL A 31 2.88 5.63 16.96
C VAL A 31 4.04 5.31 17.91
N ASN A 32 3.76 5.17 19.21
CA ASN A 32 4.77 4.77 20.19
C ASN A 32 4.54 3.31 20.59
N VAL A 33 5.44 2.43 20.17
CA VAL A 33 5.38 1.00 20.45
C VAL A 33 6.69 0.58 21.12
N ALA A 34 6.56 -0.11 22.25
CA ALA A 34 7.69 -0.59 23.05
C ALA A 34 8.69 0.53 23.47
N GLY A 35 8.22 1.78 23.59
CA GLY A 35 9.06 2.92 23.96
C GLY A 35 9.85 3.53 22.80
N GLN A 36 9.58 3.11 21.56
CA GLN A 36 10.13 3.71 20.34
C GLN A 36 9.03 4.38 19.53
N ASP A 37 9.33 5.56 18.99
CA ASP A 37 8.47 6.26 18.05
C ASP A 37 8.69 5.72 16.62
N TRP A 38 7.60 5.40 15.93
CA TRP A 38 7.60 4.89 14.57
C TRP A 38 6.77 5.79 13.68
N GLU A 39 7.35 6.22 12.56
CA GLU A 39 6.64 6.98 11.54
C GLU A 39 5.84 6.02 10.66
N CYS A 40 4.53 6.23 10.61
CA CYS A 40 3.63 5.56 9.69
C CYS A 40 3.85 6.12 8.29
N GLN A 41 4.22 5.26 7.35
CA GLN A 41 4.54 5.62 5.98
C GLN A 41 3.66 4.82 5.00
N PRO A 42 3.33 5.39 3.84
CA PRO A 42 2.69 4.62 2.78
C PRO A 42 3.62 3.49 2.32
N VAL A 43 3.05 2.36 1.92
CA VAL A 43 3.83 1.27 1.30
C VAL A 43 4.14 1.65 -0.16
N PRO A 44 5.41 1.55 -0.61
CA PRO A 44 5.75 1.80 -2.01
C PRO A 44 4.97 0.90 -2.99
N ASP A 45 4.55 1.46 -4.14
CA ASP A 45 3.77 0.74 -5.15
C ASP A 45 4.45 -0.56 -5.61
N GLU A 46 5.78 -0.54 -5.79
CA GLU A 46 6.54 -1.73 -6.17
C GLU A 46 6.47 -2.84 -5.13
N THR A 47 6.49 -2.48 -3.85
CA THR A 47 6.34 -3.42 -2.74
C THR A 47 4.92 -3.96 -2.70
N MET A 48 3.91 -3.10 -2.93
CA MET A 48 2.52 -3.54 -2.99
C MET A 48 2.24 -4.52 -4.12
N GLN A 49 2.77 -4.26 -5.32
CA GLN A 49 2.64 -5.16 -6.46
C GLN A 49 3.26 -6.53 -6.19
N ARG A 50 4.39 -6.55 -5.50
CA ARG A 50 5.05 -7.80 -5.09
C ARG A 50 4.27 -8.52 -4.02
N ILE A 51 3.59 -7.80 -3.12
CA ILE A 51 2.74 -8.41 -2.10
C ILE A 51 1.60 -9.19 -2.77
N ILE A 52 0.86 -8.50 -3.64
CA ILE A 52 -0.25 -9.09 -4.40
C ILE A 52 0.24 -10.23 -5.30
N GLY A 53 1.41 -10.07 -5.92
CA GLY A 53 1.98 -11.06 -6.83
C GLY A 53 2.47 -12.36 -6.17
N GLY A 54 2.53 -12.44 -4.84
CA GLY A 54 2.80 -13.71 -4.15
C GLY A 54 1.57 -14.38 -3.56
N ASP A 55 0.37 -13.85 -3.84
CA ASP A 55 -0.85 -14.64 -3.72
C ASP A 55 -0.70 -15.94 -4.53
N LYS A 56 -1.06 -17.04 -3.89
CA LYS A 56 -0.74 -18.41 -4.31
C LYS A 56 -1.96 -19.17 -4.80
N TRP A 57 -3.12 -18.55 -4.87
CA TRP A 57 -4.34 -19.22 -5.31
C TRP A 57 -4.29 -19.51 -6.83
N ASP A 58 -3.89 -20.74 -7.17
CA ASP A 58 -3.84 -21.33 -8.53
C ASP A 58 -5.26 -21.68 -9.07
N ASP A 59 -6.31 -21.30 -8.35
CA ASP A 59 -7.71 -21.45 -8.77
C ASP A 59 -8.32 -20.16 -9.34
N GLY A 60 -7.54 -19.07 -9.36
CA GLY A 60 -7.93 -17.78 -9.94
C GLY A 60 -8.51 -16.77 -8.96
N ALA A 61 -8.53 -17.04 -7.64
CA ALA A 61 -8.81 -16.00 -6.66
C ALA A 61 -7.60 -15.06 -6.53
N HIS A 62 -7.83 -13.76 -6.67
CA HIS A 62 -6.79 -12.74 -6.55
C HIS A 62 -6.92 -11.93 -5.25
N ALA A 63 -5.82 -11.70 -4.54
CA ALA A 63 -5.75 -10.74 -3.44
C ALA A 63 -5.97 -9.32 -3.94
N THR A 64 -6.75 -8.57 -3.18
CA THR A 64 -6.77 -7.12 -3.20
C THR A 64 -6.31 -6.58 -1.86
N VAL A 65 -5.71 -5.40 -1.86
CA VAL A 65 -5.23 -4.73 -0.63
C VAL A 65 -6.10 -3.52 -0.40
N ASP A 66 -6.91 -3.55 0.66
CA ASP A 66 -7.82 -2.46 1.02
C ASP A 66 -7.06 -1.29 1.63
N LYS A 67 -6.12 -1.62 2.51
CA LYS A 67 -5.28 -0.66 3.22
C LYS A 67 -3.96 -1.33 3.57
N ALA A 68 -2.86 -0.60 3.41
CA ALA A 68 -1.57 -1.05 3.90
C ALA A 68 -0.75 0.12 4.43
N VAL A 69 0.02 -0.13 5.47
CA VAL A 69 0.90 0.85 6.10
C VAL A 69 2.25 0.20 6.41
N MET A 70 3.30 0.99 6.27
CA MET A 70 4.68 0.60 6.53
C MET A 70 5.25 1.40 7.70
N VAL A 71 6.17 0.81 8.44
CA VAL A 71 7.15 1.54 9.26
C VAL A 71 8.56 1.05 8.91
N GLN A 72 9.55 1.93 9.02
CA GLN A 72 10.94 1.61 8.68
C GLN A 72 11.78 1.37 9.93
N GLY A 73 12.44 0.22 10.00
CA GLY A 73 13.46 -0.09 11.01
C GLY A 73 14.87 0.25 10.54
N GLU A 74 15.83 -0.31 11.29
CA GLU A 74 17.26 -0.20 10.96
C GLU A 74 17.56 -0.91 9.63
N ASP A 75 17.16 -2.18 9.53
CA ASP A 75 17.48 -3.06 8.40
C ASP A 75 16.29 -3.46 7.53
N ASN A 76 15.06 -3.34 8.05
CA ASN A 76 13.85 -3.86 7.42
C ASN A 76 12.73 -2.81 7.36
N ASN A 77 11.87 -2.95 6.37
CA ASN A 77 10.55 -2.37 6.34
C ASN A 77 9.55 -3.39 6.91
N PHE A 78 8.62 -2.92 7.75
CA PHE A 78 7.55 -3.73 8.33
C PHE A 78 6.22 -3.21 7.80
N ILE A 79 5.40 -4.12 7.27
CA ILE A 79 4.19 -3.76 6.55
C ILE A 79 3.04 -4.52 7.20
N ALA A 80 1.97 -3.80 7.53
CA ALA A 80 0.69 -4.38 7.89
C ALA A 80 -0.32 -4.02 6.80
N ALA A 81 -1.09 -5.00 6.34
CA ALA A 81 -2.09 -4.81 5.31
C ALA A 81 -3.40 -5.51 5.68
N ASN A 82 -4.51 -4.91 5.29
CA ASN A 82 -5.81 -5.56 5.20
C ASN A 82 -5.99 -6.06 3.77
N ILE A 83 -6.26 -7.35 3.64
CA ILE A 83 -6.34 -8.05 2.37
C ILE A 83 -7.69 -8.72 2.28
N THR A 84 -8.30 -8.66 1.10
CA THR A 84 -9.51 -9.39 0.74
C THR A 84 -9.22 -10.29 -0.45
N TRP A 85 -9.57 -11.56 -0.33
CA TRP A 85 -9.56 -12.49 -1.46
C TRP A 85 -10.74 -12.22 -2.38
N GLU A 86 -10.52 -12.34 -3.69
CA GLU A 86 -11.59 -12.22 -4.67
C GLU A 86 -12.74 -13.19 -4.36
N GLY A 87 -13.96 -12.66 -4.27
CA GLY A 87 -15.15 -13.43 -3.93
C GLY A 87 -15.44 -13.55 -2.43
N GLU A 88 -14.56 -13.04 -1.57
CA GLU A 88 -14.79 -12.87 -0.14
C GLU A 88 -15.15 -11.41 0.19
N ASP A 89 -15.98 -11.23 1.22
CA ASP A 89 -16.42 -9.90 1.67
C ASP A 89 -15.66 -9.43 2.93
N GLU A 90 -14.96 -10.34 3.62
CA GLU A 90 -14.30 -10.04 4.89
C GLU A 90 -12.78 -9.89 4.70
N PRO A 91 -12.20 -8.71 4.97
CA PRO A 91 -10.76 -8.53 4.95
C PRO A 91 -10.11 -9.22 6.16
N PHE A 92 -8.89 -9.70 5.97
CA PHE A 92 -8.03 -10.21 7.03
C PHE A 92 -6.71 -9.44 7.10
N ALA A 93 -6.10 -9.43 8.29
CA ALA A 93 -4.81 -8.79 8.50
C ALA A 93 -3.66 -9.69 8.07
N ALA A 94 -2.70 -9.12 7.34
CA ALA A 94 -1.47 -9.77 6.93
C ALA A 94 -0.26 -8.90 7.25
N ASP A 95 0.79 -9.53 7.75
CA ASP A 95 2.01 -8.84 8.17
C ASP A 95 3.21 -9.32 7.36
N PHE A 96 3.97 -8.37 6.82
CA PHE A 96 5.07 -8.64 5.92
C PHE A 96 6.33 -7.89 6.32
N THR A 97 7.47 -8.40 5.87
CA THR A 97 8.77 -7.77 6.03
C THR A 97 9.55 -7.83 4.72
N THR A 98 10.35 -6.79 4.47
CA THR A 98 11.24 -6.72 3.32
C THR A 98 12.50 -5.93 3.71
N PRO A 99 13.64 -6.10 3.03
CA PRO A 99 14.81 -5.26 3.28
C PRO A 99 14.47 -3.77 3.16
N LYS A 100 15.15 -2.94 3.93
CA LYS A 100 14.88 -1.49 3.99
C LYS A 100 14.92 -0.78 2.63
N ASP A 101 15.81 -1.24 1.75
CA ASP A 101 15.92 -0.71 0.39
C ASP A 101 14.89 -1.29 -0.59
N GLY A 102 13.98 -2.15 -0.12
CA GLY A 102 12.97 -2.85 -0.92
C GLY A 102 13.55 -3.96 -1.81
N SER A 103 14.87 -4.14 -1.83
CA SER A 103 15.56 -5.07 -2.71
C SER A 103 15.76 -6.42 -2.00
N GLY A 104 14.97 -7.41 -2.38
CA GLY A 104 15.04 -8.75 -1.78
C GLY A 104 13.67 -9.33 -1.45
N PRO A 105 13.60 -10.61 -1.03
CA PRO A 105 12.33 -11.32 -0.88
C PRO A 105 11.43 -10.64 0.15
N ILE A 106 10.11 -10.82 -0.04
CA ILE A 106 9.15 -10.52 1.02
C ILE A 106 9.03 -11.78 1.88
N THR A 107 9.07 -11.60 3.19
CA THR A 107 8.85 -12.66 4.18
C THR A 107 7.63 -12.33 5.03
N SER A 108 6.96 -13.35 5.55
CA SER A 108 5.80 -13.16 6.42
C SER A 108 6.26 -12.86 7.84
N ALA A 109 5.70 -11.83 8.48
CA ALA A 109 6.06 -11.45 9.85
C ALA A 109 5.35 -12.33 10.91
N ASN A 110 4.42 -13.20 10.49
CA ASN A 110 3.73 -14.16 11.35
C ASN A 110 3.41 -15.48 10.58
N PRO A 111 3.12 -16.60 11.30
CA PRO A 111 2.81 -17.89 10.67
C PRO A 111 1.52 -17.92 9.84
N GLY A 112 0.48 -17.19 10.24
CA GLY A 112 -0.79 -17.15 9.51
C GLY A 112 -0.63 -16.52 8.11
N THR A 113 0.12 -15.43 8.02
CA THR A 113 0.46 -14.81 6.73
C THR A 113 1.38 -15.70 5.89
N ALA A 114 2.28 -16.48 6.52
CA ALA A 114 3.12 -17.45 5.82
C ALA A 114 2.29 -18.56 5.17
N GLU A 115 1.28 -19.08 5.87
CA GLU A 115 0.35 -20.09 5.34
C GLU A 115 -0.44 -19.55 4.14
N LEU A 116 -0.95 -18.33 4.24
CA LEU A 116 -1.79 -17.70 3.21
C LEU A 116 -1.04 -17.35 1.92
N PHE A 117 0.19 -16.84 2.01
CA PHE A 117 0.98 -16.37 0.86
C PHE A 117 2.08 -17.36 0.43
N ASN A 118 2.25 -18.47 1.14
CA ASN A 118 3.39 -19.39 0.99
C ASN A 118 4.74 -18.65 0.90
N TRP A 119 4.91 -17.65 1.74
CA TRP A 119 6.21 -17.02 1.93
C TRP A 119 6.90 -17.62 3.15
N PRO A 120 8.24 -17.64 3.15
CA PRO A 120 8.96 -18.03 4.35
C PRO A 120 8.61 -17.08 5.50
N GLU A 121 8.44 -17.65 6.69
CA GLU A 121 8.37 -16.86 7.91
C GLU A 121 9.68 -16.10 8.12
N THR A 122 9.53 -14.91 8.69
CA THR A 122 10.63 -14.08 9.13
C THR A 122 11.49 -14.83 10.16
N PRO A 123 12.80 -15.02 9.92
CA PRO A 123 13.67 -15.68 10.89
C PRO A 123 13.74 -14.90 12.21
N GLY A 124 13.40 -15.56 13.31
CA GLY A 124 13.43 -14.96 14.66
C GLY A 124 12.07 -14.48 15.18
N GLY A 125 10.99 -14.63 14.40
CA GLY A 125 9.64 -14.22 14.80
C GLY A 125 9.35 -12.74 14.45
N PRO A 126 8.25 -12.17 14.97
CA PRO A 126 7.90 -10.79 14.67
C PRO A 126 8.96 -9.83 15.22
N TYR A 127 9.44 -8.95 14.36
CA TYR A 127 10.33 -7.86 14.75
C TYR A 127 9.54 -6.73 15.42
N ASP A 128 10.23 -5.84 16.14
CA ASP A 128 9.61 -4.77 16.93
C ASP A 128 8.69 -3.86 16.09
N GLY A 129 9.04 -3.64 14.82
CA GLY A 129 8.24 -2.82 13.92
C GLY A 129 6.93 -3.46 13.42
N THR A 130 6.73 -4.77 13.60
CA THR A 130 5.48 -5.43 13.18
C THR A 130 4.27 -4.90 13.96
N ASN A 131 4.41 -4.70 15.28
CA ASN A 131 3.32 -4.15 16.10
C ASN A 131 3.10 -2.67 15.81
N ALA A 132 4.15 -1.91 15.52
CA ALA A 132 4.04 -0.53 15.09
C ALA A 132 3.32 -0.38 13.76
N ALA A 133 3.62 -1.22 12.76
CA ALA A 133 2.90 -1.25 11.49
C ALA A 133 1.40 -1.52 11.68
N LYS A 134 1.04 -2.45 12.58
CA LYS A 134 -0.37 -2.73 12.94
C LYS A 134 -1.06 -1.53 13.59
N GLU A 135 -0.41 -0.88 14.55
CA GLU A 135 -0.97 0.30 15.21
C GLU A 135 -1.09 1.50 14.26
N CYS A 136 -0.17 1.60 13.30
CA CYS A 136 -0.25 2.54 12.20
C CYS A 136 -1.47 2.26 11.29
N LEU A 137 -1.72 0.99 10.95
CA LEU A 137 -2.84 0.56 10.11
C LEU A 137 -4.20 0.90 10.75
N GLY A 138 -4.32 0.73 12.07
CA GLY A 138 -5.50 1.09 12.87
C GLY A 138 -6.49 -0.04 13.05
#